data_AF-A0A518LIF8-F1
#
_entry.id   AF-A0A518LIF8-F1
#
_cell.length_a   1.000
_cell.length_b   1.000
_cell.length_c   1.000
_cell.angle_alpha   90.00
_cell.angle_beta   90.00
_cell.angle_gamma   90.00
#
_symmetry.space_group_name_H-M   'P 1'
#
loop_
_entity.id
_entity.type
_entity.pdbx_description
1 polymer ?
#
loop_
_entity_poly.entity_id
_entity_poly.type
_entity_poly.pdbx_seq_one_letter_code
_entity_poly.pdbx_strand_id
1 'polypeptide(L)'
;MEDAERMKQDLATLERENAQLRARLRNTPFASEPTNPAFNAMEFRKALNFYVRISLLFLIPVQLAAIMLWLRGGVPKGLPSFGPIPLFDFGGLQSGIMPGIGIGIVSVGGLAIGLIAFGGMAVGVFAFGGGSLGVFAFGGGAIGLIAVGGGAVGLVSLGGGGAGIYVCAERGAGRYVFSVQRQDDRAVEFFTRWLPRLKKALAQPLPVVRIDSPRI
;
A
#
# COMPACT_ATOMS: atom_id res chain seq x y z
N MET A 1 5.06 -42.47 -43.46
CA MET A 1 5.13 -41.10 -44.03
C MET A 1 3.93 -40.27 -43.60
N GLU A 2 2.74 -40.85 -43.58
CA GLU A 2 1.48 -40.22 -43.14
C GLU A 2 1.51 -39.66 -41.69
N ASP A 3 2.10 -40.39 -40.74
CA ASP A 3 2.24 -39.91 -39.35
C ASP A 3 3.16 -38.69 -39.21
N ALA A 4 4.20 -38.61 -40.05
CA ALA A 4 5.12 -37.47 -40.03
C ALA A 4 4.46 -36.20 -40.61
N GLU A 5 3.49 -36.36 -41.52
CA GLU A 5 2.70 -35.24 -42.04
C GLU A 5 1.66 -34.78 -41.05
N ARG A 6 0.96 -35.69 -40.34
CA ARG A 6 0.06 -35.33 -39.24
C ARG A 6 0.78 -34.56 -38.14
N MET A 7 1.96 -35.03 -37.73
CA MET A 7 2.71 -34.39 -36.66
C MET A 7 3.16 -32.97 -37.04
N LYS A 8 3.45 -32.72 -38.32
CA LYS A 8 3.75 -31.37 -38.82
C LYS A 8 2.51 -30.48 -38.88
N GLN A 9 1.35 -31.03 -39.23
CA GLN A 9 0.09 -30.30 -39.24
C GLN A 9 -0.34 -29.92 -37.82
N ASP A 10 -0.21 -30.83 -36.85
CA ASP A 10 -0.50 -30.55 -35.44
C ASP A 10 0.44 -29.47 -34.89
N LEU A 11 1.73 -29.54 -35.21
CA LEU A 11 2.71 -28.53 -34.80
C LEU A 11 2.37 -27.14 -35.34
N ALA A 12 2.03 -27.06 -36.63
CA ALA A 12 1.64 -25.80 -37.27
C ALA A 12 0.35 -25.23 -36.67
N THR A 13 -0.57 -26.10 -36.23
CA THR A 13 -1.82 -25.70 -35.59
C THR A 13 -1.56 -25.17 -34.18
N LEU A 14 -0.73 -25.88 -33.41
CA LEU A 14 -0.29 -25.45 -32.09
C LEU A 14 0.47 -24.12 -32.12
N GLU A 15 1.37 -23.93 -33.10
CA GLU A 15 2.12 -22.66 -33.24
C GLU A 15 1.18 -21.48 -33.54
N ARG A 16 0.14 -21.69 -34.36
CA ARG A 16 -0.88 -20.66 -34.64
C ARG A 16 -1.70 -20.35 -33.41
N GLU A 17 -2.15 -21.35 -32.65
CA GLU A 17 -2.86 -21.14 -31.39
C GLU A 17 -1.99 -20.43 -30.36
N ASN A 18 -0.72 -20.81 -30.24
CA ASN A 18 0.21 -20.16 -29.33
C ASN A 18 0.47 -18.70 -29.75
N ALA A 19 0.60 -18.43 -31.05
CA ALA A 19 0.72 -17.07 -31.58
C ALA A 19 -0.54 -16.23 -31.33
N GLN A 20 -1.74 -16.82 -31.49
CA GLN A 20 -3.00 -16.16 -31.15
C GLN A 20 -3.15 -15.91 -29.66
N LEU A 21 -2.78 -16.86 -28.81
CA LEU A 21 -2.73 -16.70 -27.36
C LEU A 21 -1.77 -15.59 -26.97
N ARG A 22 -0.59 -15.52 -27.58
CA ARG A 22 0.38 -14.43 -27.39
C ARG A 22 -0.19 -13.07 -27.83
N ALA A 23 -0.94 -13.01 -28.92
CA ALA A 23 -1.59 -11.78 -29.37
C ALA A 23 -2.74 -11.37 -28.43
N ARG A 24 -3.53 -12.34 -27.96
CA ARG A 24 -4.55 -12.12 -26.92
C ARG A 24 -3.89 -11.59 -25.66
N LEU A 25 -2.91 -12.27 -25.10
CA LEU A 25 -2.18 -11.87 -23.89
C LEU A 25 -1.52 -10.49 -24.01
N ARG A 26 -1.05 -10.10 -25.20
CA ARG A 26 -0.44 -8.79 -25.45
C ARG A 26 -1.49 -7.66 -25.54
N ASN A 27 -2.69 -7.97 -26.04
CA ASN A 27 -3.76 -7.00 -26.28
C ASN A 27 -4.82 -6.99 -25.18
N THR A 28 -4.90 -8.03 -24.36
CA THR A 28 -5.70 -8.07 -23.14
C THR A 28 -4.82 -7.57 -22.00
N PRO A 29 -5.03 -6.37 -21.45
CA PRO A 29 -4.55 -6.10 -20.10
C PRO A 29 -5.19 -7.16 -19.20
N PHE A 30 -4.40 -7.84 -18.38
CA PHE A 30 -4.71 -9.00 -17.52
C PHE A 30 -5.86 -8.80 -16.49
N ALA A 31 -6.84 -7.94 -16.76
CA ALA A 31 -7.34 -6.99 -15.78
C ALA A 31 -8.83 -6.64 -15.85
N SER A 32 -9.45 -6.79 -17.02
CA SER A 32 -10.78 -6.19 -17.27
C SER A 32 -11.91 -7.20 -17.46
N GLU A 33 -11.63 -8.51 -17.41
CA GLU A 33 -12.72 -9.47 -17.24
C GLU A 33 -13.06 -9.62 -15.75
N PRO A 34 -14.35 -9.51 -15.36
CA PRO A 34 -14.82 -9.87 -14.01
C PRO A 34 -14.56 -11.35 -13.64
N THR A 35 -13.98 -12.11 -14.57
CA THR A 35 -13.64 -13.52 -14.48
C THR A 35 -12.16 -13.73 -14.87
N ASN A 36 -11.21 -13.00 -14.26
CA ASN A 36 -9.81 -13.40 -14.35
C ASN A 36 -9.61 -14.68 -13.51
N PRO A 37 -9.38 -15.87 -14.10
CA PRO A 37 -9.25 -17.11 -13.34
C PRO A 37 -7.98 -17.16 -12.49
N ALA A 38 -6.99 -16.29 -12.74
CA ALA A 38 -5.73 -16.22 -12.02
C ALA A 38 -5.79 -15.31 -10.76
N PHE A 39 -6.78 -14.41 -10.68
CA PHE A 39 -6.84 -13.44 -9.59
C PHE A 39 -8.26 -13.21 -9.07
N ASN A 40 -8.47 -13.54 -7.80
CA ASN A 40 -9.72 -13.29 -7.12
C ASN A 40 -9.67 -11.94 -6.37
N ALA A 41 -10.21 -10.89 -7.03
CA ALA A 41 -10.26 -9.54 -6.47
C ALA A 41 -11.07 -9.46 -5.17
N MET A 42 -12.06 -10.34 -4.98
CA MET A 42 -12.88 -10.36 -3.78
C MET A 42 -12.06 -10.87 -2.58
N GLU A 43 -11.28 -11.92 -2.77
CA GLU A 43 -10.36 -12.44 -1.75
C GLU A 43 -9.21 -11.47 -1.47
N PHE A 44 -8.71 -10.77 -2.50
CA PHE A 44 -7.74 -9.68 -2.32
C PHE A 44 -8.29 -8.58 -1.40
N ARG A 45 -9.50 -8.08 -1.69
CA ARG A 45 -10.13 -7.03 -0.88
C ARG A 45 -10.43 -7.51 0.53
N LYS A 46 -10.89 -8.76 0.70
CA LYS A 46 -11.09 -9.36 2.03
C LYS A 46 -9.77 -9.45 2.81
N ALA A 47 -8.68 -9.86 2.15
CA ALA A 47 -7.37 -9.92 2.76
C ALA A 47 -6.88 -8.53 3.18
N LEU A 48 -6.97 -7.53 2.29
CA LEU A 48 -6.61 -6.15 2.59
C LEU A 48 -7.44 -5.58 3.75
N ASN A 49 -8.77 -5.76 3.70
CA ASN A 49 -9.68 -5.34 4.77
C ASN A 49 -9.39 -6.05 6.10
N PHE A 50 -8.95 -7.30 6.08
CA PHE A 50 -8.54 -8.00 7.28
C PHE A 50 -7.32 -7.32 7.93
N TYR A 51 -6.30 -6.98 7.15
CA TYR A 51 -5.13 -6.26 7.66
C TYR A 51 -5.47 -4.85 8.14
N VAL A 52 -6.33 -4.12 7.41
CA VAL A 52 -6.79 -2.78 7.84
C VAL A 52 -7.59 -2.87 9.15
N ARG A 53 -8.47 -3.86 9.29
CA ARG A 53 -9.24 -4.08 10.52
C ARG A 53 -8.33 -4.47 11.69
N ILE A 54 -7.36 -5.36 11.48
CA ILE A 54 -6.47 -5.77 12.56
C ILE A 54 -5.56 -4.61 13.00
N SER A 55 -5.11 -3.76 12.07
CA SER A 55 -4.38 -2.54 12.42
C SER A 55 -5.27 -1.54 13.17
N LEU A 56 -6.54 -1.40 12.80
CA LEU A 56 -7.51 -0.56 13.52
C LEU A 56 -7.75 -1.06 14.95
N LEU A 57 -7.85 -2.38 15.15
CA LEU A 57 -7.97 -2.98 16.49
C LEU A 57 -6.76 -2.67 17.36
N PHE A 58 -5.55 -2.69 16.78
CA PHE A 58 -4.32 -2.35 17.50
C PHE A 58 -4.27 -0.88 17.94
N LEU A 59 -5.04 0.00 17.29
CA LEU A 59 -5.17 1.40 17.66
C LEU A 59 -6.22 1.66 18.76
N ILE A 60 -7.05 0.68 19.13
CA ILE A 60 -8.05 0.83 20.21
C ILE A 60 -7.45 1.36 21.52
N PRO A 61 -6.34 0.84 22.07
CA PRO A 61 -5.78 1.38 23.31
C PRO A 61 -5.36 2.85 23.18
N VAL A 62 -4.85 3.25 22.01
CA VAL A 62 -4.49 4.65 21.71
C VAL A 62 -5.73 5.52 21.64
N GLN A 63 -6.80 5.05 20.99
CA GLN A 63 -8.09 5.74 20.93
C GLN A 63 -8.74 5.88 22.32
N LEU A 64 -8.74 4.81 23.12
CA LEU A 64 -9.26 4.82 24.48
C LEU A 64 -8.45 5.77 25.37
N ALA A 65 -7.12 5.76 25.27
CA ALA A 65 -6.27 6.71 26.00
C ALA A 65 -6.55 8.16 25.58
N ALA A 66 -6.74 8.44 24.29
CA ALA A 66 -7.10 9.76 23.78
C ALA A 66 -8.47 10.22 24.31
N ILE A 67 -9.48 9.34 24.30
CA ILE A 67 -10.81 9.63 24.87
C ILE A 67 -10.71 9.85 26.38
N MET A 68 -9.92 9.04 27.09
CA MET A 68 -9.73 9.15 28.53
C MET A 68 -9.04 10.48 28.91
N LEU A 69 -8.04 10.90 28.13
CA LEU A 69 -7.41 12.22 28.26
C LEU A 69 -8.41 13.35 27.99
N TRP A 70 -9.27 13.20 26.99
CA TRP A 70 -10.32 14.18 26.71
C TRP A 70 -11.32 14.31 27.87
N LEU A 71 -11.79 13.18 28.40
CA LEU A 71 -12.68 13.13 29.58
C LEU A 71 -12.04 13.75 30.85
N ARG A 72 -10.71 13.67 30.98
CA ARG A 72 -9.95 14.24 32.11
C ARG A 72 -9.68 15.74 31.97
N GLY A 73 -10.25 16.41 30.97
CA GLY A 73 -10.09 17.86 30.75
C GLY A 73 -8.89 18.22 29.86
N GLY A 74 -8.40 17.27 29.08
CA GLY A 74 -7.31 17.46 28.12
C GLY A 74 -5.96 16.96 28.64
N VAL A 75 -4.91 17.40 27.96
CA VAL A 75 -3.55 16.92 28.19
C VAL A 75 -2.97 17.58 29.45
N PRO A 76 -2.26 16.83 30.33
CA PRO A 76 -1.59 17.41 31.49
C PRO A 76 -0.61 18.52 31.08
N LYS A 77 -0.68 19.67 31.75
CA LYS A 77 0.26 20.78 31.59
C LYS A 77 1.62 20.40 32.17
N GLY A 78 2.71 20.85 31.54
CA GLY A 78 4.07 20.65 32.04
C GLY A 78 4.74 19.36 31.58
N LEU A 79 4.50 18.90 30.34
CA LEU A 79 5.28 17.80 29.79
C LEU A 79 6.75 18.20 29.66
N PRO A 80 7.69 17.26 29.83
CA PRO A 80 9.10 17.52 29.69
C PRO A 80 9.39 18.14 28.32
N SER A 81 10.34 19.06 28.28
CA SER A 81 10.89 19.65 27.05
C SER A 81 12.41 19.47 27.05
N PHE A 82 12.99 19.16 25.90
CA PHE A 82 14.44 19.21 25.73
C PHE A 82 14.79 20.57 25.13
N GLY A 83 15.13 21.52 26.01
CA GLY A 83 15.44 22.89 25.61
C GLY A 83 14.22 23.56 24.93
N PRO A 84 14.39 24.18 23.75
CA PRO A 84 13.31 24.91 23.07
C PRO A 84 12.28 24.01 22.37
N ILE A 85 12.50 22.69 22.30
CA ILE A 85 11.62 21.75 21.59
C ILE A 85 10.81 20.97 22.64
N PRO A 86 9.46 21.08 22.62
CA PRO A 86 8.64 20.27 23.51
C PRO A 86 8.68 18.80 23.08
N LEU A 87 8.72 17.89 24.04
CA LEU A 87 8.71 16.45 23.75
C LEU A 87 7.34 16.03 23.18
N PHE A 88 6.29 16.65 23.72
CA PHE A 88 4.91 16.46 23.27
C PHE A 88 4.29 17.84 23.06
N ASP A 89 3.68 18.07 21.91
CA ASP A 89 2.87 19.26 21.66
C ASP A 89 1.50 18.86 21.14
N PHE A 90 0.46 19.40 21.80
CA PHE A 90 -0.92 19.09 21.49
C PHE A 90 -1.62 20.38 21.07
N GLY A 91 -1.79 20.57 19.77
CA GLY A 91 -2.53 21.67 19.17
C GLY A 91 -1.90 23.03 19.42
N GLY A 92 -0.59 23.08 19.67
CA GLY A 92 0.14 24.31 19.98
C GLY A 92 0.01 24.75 21.43
N LEU A 93 -0.61 23.96 22.31
CA LEU A 93 -0.72 24.28 23.74
C LEU A 93 0.65 24.44 24.41
N GLN A 94 1.67 23.72 23.93
CA GLN A 94 2.99 23.73 24.55
C GLN A 94 4.01 24.59 23.80
N SER A 95 3.94 24.64 22.47
CA SER A 95 4.82 25.50 21.67
C SER A 95 4.41 26.97 21.69
N GLY A 96 3.14 27.28 21.98
CA GLY A 96 2.64 28.66 22.06
C GLY A 96 2.64 29.42 20.71
N ILE A 97 2.86 28.72 19.60
CA ILE A 97 2.98 29.33 18.27
C ILE A 97 1.62 29.80 17.77
N MET A 98 0.67 28.87 17.64
CA MET A 98 -0.70 29.13 17.22
C MET A 98 -1.62 27.96 17.58
N PRO A 99 -2.89 28.22 17.93
CA PRO A 99 -3.87 27.15 18.13
C PRO A 99 -4.00 26.27 16.89
N GLY A 100 -3.86 24.96 17.07
CA GLY A 100 -3.97 23.96 16.00
C GLY A 100 -2.67 23.60 15.28
N ILE A 101 -1.56 24.32 15.53
CA ILE A 101 -0.23 23.96 15.03
C ILE A 101 0.57 23.34 16.18
N GLY A 102 0.84 22.03 16.10
CA GLY A 102 1.71 21.35 17.05
C GLY A 102 3.13 21.22 16.49
N ILE A 103 4.16 21.62 17.26
CA ILE A 103 5.56 21.38 16.92
C ILE A 103 6.26 20.71 18.10
N GLY A 104 6.81 19.52 17.89
CA GLY A 104 7.50 18.78 18.95
C GLY A 104 8.06 17.45 18.47
N ILE A 105 8.63 16.64 19.37
CA ILE A 105 9.05 15.27 19.01
C ILE A 105 7.81 14.42 18.68
N VAL A 106 6.80 14.49 19.54
CA VAL A 106 5.46 13.97 19.30
C VAL A 106 4.51 15.16 19.18
N SER A 107 3.89 15.31 18.02
CA SER A 107 2.99 16.43 17.73
C SER A 107 1.60 15.92 17.40
N VAL A 108 0.58 16.54 17.98
CA VAL A 108 -0.83 16.29 17.68
C VAL A 108 -1.47 17.62 17.31
N GLY A 109 -2.16 17.76 16.18
CA GLY A 109 -2.76 19.04 15.80
C GLY A 109 -3.54 19.02 14.49
N GLY A 110 -4.09 20.17 14.09
CA GLY A 110 -4.60 20.34 12.72
C GLY A 110 -3.45 20.25 11.73
N LEU A 111 -2.37 20.99 12.02
CA LEU A 111 -1.05 20.87 11.40
C LEU A 111 -0.06 20.37 12.45
N ALA A 112 0.53 19.20 12.24
CA ALA A 112 1.45 18.58 13.19
C ALA A 112 2.83 18.40 12.54
N ILE A 113 3.87 18.95 13.16
CA ILE A 113 5.26 18.84 12.70
C ILE A 113 6.08 18.19 13.80
N GLY A 114 6.72 17.06 13.50
CA GLY A 114 7.52 16.36 14.50
C GLY A 114 8.19 15.08 14.02
N LEU A 115 8.84 14.36 14.93
CA LEU A 115 9.34 13.01 14.63
C LEU A 115 8.14 12.06 14.41
N ILE A 116 7.16 12.16 15.31
CA ILE A 116 5.88 11.46 15.26
C ILE A 116 4.79 12.53 15.21
N ALA A 117 4.08 12.63 14.10
CA ALA A 117 3.06 13.65 13.86
C ALA A 117 1.69 13.01 13.66
N PHE A 118 0.69 13.47 14.42
CA PHE A 118 -0.72 13.10 14.31
C PHE A 118 -1.55 14.32 13.97
N GLY A 119 -2.29 14.32 12.86
CA GLY A 119 -3.12 15.48 12.56
C GLY A 119 -3.94 15.42 11.29
N GLY A 120 -4.62 16.52 10.99
CA GLY A 120 -5.26 16.71 9.67
C GLY A 120 -4.20 16.71 8.57
N MET A 121 -3.13 17.48 8.78
CA MET A 121 -1.92 17.55 7.96
C MET A 121 -0.71 17.25 8.86
N ALA A 122 -0.06 16.11 8.65
CA ALA A 122 1.05 15.64 9.48
C ALA A 122 2.35 15.60 8.67
N VAL A 123 3.42 16.21 9.20
CA VAL A 123 4.76 16.22 8.60
C VAL A 123 5.75 15.66 9.61
N GLY A 124 6.42 14.56 9.28
CA GLY A 124 7.37 13.94 10.19
C GLY A 124 8.05 12.70 9.67
N VAL A 125 8.83 12.01 10.52
CA VAL A 125 9.38 10.69 10.14
C VAL A 125 8.25 9.66 10.13
N PHE A 126 7.41 9.68 11.16
CA PHE A 126 6.15 8.95 11.24
C PHE A 126 4.99 9.95 11.20
N ALA A 127 4.25 9.98 10.10
CA ALA A 127 3.13 10.89 9.90
C ALA A 127 1.82 10.11 9.80
N PHE A 128 0.86 10.46 10.67
CA PHE A 128 -0.47 9.87 10.73
C PHE A 128 -1.52 10.97 10.55
N GLY A 129 -2.37 10.88 9.52
CA GLY A 129 -3.35 11.95 9.31
C GLY A 129 -4.25 11.85 8.09
N GLY A 130 -5.03 12.91 7.84
CA GLY A 130 -5.78 13.05 6.60
C GLY A 130 -4.84 13.20 5.40
N GLY A 131 -3.93 14.16 5.49
CA GLY A 131 -2.75 14.32 4.65
C GLY A 131 -1.48 14.06 5.45
N SER A 132 -0.62 13.17 4.99
CA SER A 132 0.60 12.76 5.69
C SER A 132 1.82 12.85 4.78
N LEU A 133 2.87 13.50 5.26
CA LEU A 133 4.16 13.65 4.59
C LEU A 133 5.26 13.12 5.51
N GLY A 134 5.97 12.08 5.07
CA GLY A 134 7.02 11.53 5.93
C GLY A 134 7.78 10.35 5.35
N VAL A 135 8.70 9.77 6.13
CA VAL A 135 9.34 8.51 5.73
C VAL A 135 8.31 7.38 5.77
N PHE A 136 7.54 7.33 6.86
CA PHE A 136 6.39 6.46 7.04
C PHE A 136 5.14 7.33 7.12
N ALA A 137 4.30 7.27 6.08
CA ALA A 137 3.11 8.09 5.96
C ALA A 137 1.86 7.20 5.97
N PHE A 138 0.93 7.48 6.87
CA PHE A 138 -0.33 6.76 7.03
C PHE A 138 -1.49 7.75 6.98
N GLY A 139 -2.42 7.58 6.03
CA GLY A 139 -3.52 8.53 5.93
C GLY A 139 -4.49 8.39 4.78
N GLY A 140 -5.34 9.40 4.59
CA GLY A 140 -6.19 9.52 3.39
C GLY A 140 -5.35 9.79 2.14
N GLY A 141 -4.48 10.79 2.21
CA GLY A 141 -3.40 11.07 1.27
C GLY A 141 -2.05 10.92 1.97
N ALA A 142 -1.19 10.02 1.48
CA ALA A 142 0.10 9.72 2.08
C ALA A 142 1.22 9.85 1.05
N ILE A 143 2.26 10.62 1.38
CA ILE A 143 3.45 10.76 0.55
C ILE A 143 4.68 10.42 1.40
N GLY A 144 5.44 9.43 0.98
CA GLY A 144 6.61 8.99 1.75
C GLY A 144 7.43 7.88 1.13
N LEU A 145 8.40 7.36 1.89
CA LEU A 145 9.13 6.16 1.47
C LEU A 145 8.21 4.95 1.51
N ILE A 146 7.48 4.81 2.63
CA ILE A 146 6.43 3.83 2.85
C ILE A 146 5.14 4.60 3.11
N ALA A 147 4.21 4.51 2.17
CA ALA A 147 2.94 5.22 2.20
C ALA A 147 1.77 4.24 2.24
N VAL A 148 0.89 4.38 3.22
CA VAL A 148 -0.31 3.54 3.38
C VAL A 148 -1.54 4.43 3.47
N GLY A 149 -2.48 4.28 2.55
CA GLY A 149 -3.63 5.18 2.52
C GLY A 149 -4.61 5.04 1.38
N GLY A 150 -5.63 5.90 1.37
CA GLY A 150 -6.58 5.98 0.26
C GLY A 150 -5.89 6.33 -1.06
N GLY A 151 -5.04 7.36 -1.03
CA GLY A 151 -4.09 7.74 -2.07
C GLY A 151 -2.66 7.74 -1.52
N ALA A 152 -1.79 6.87 -2.02
CA ALA A 152 -0.44 6.68 -1.49
C ALA A 152 0.64 6.84 -2.57
N VAL A 153 1.61 7.73 -2.36
CA VAL A 153 2.73 7.94 -3.28
C VAL A 153 4.05 7.68 -2.55
N GLY A 154 4.84 6.75 -3.05
CA GLY A 154 6.09 6.40 -2.39
C GLY A 154 6.91 5.30 -3.03
N LEU A 155 8.00 4.89 -2.38
CA LEU A 155 8.78 3.73 -2.84
C LEU A 155 7.97 2.45 -2.67
N VAL A 156 7.32 2.30 -1.51
CA VAL A 156 6.30 1.29 -1.23
C VAL A 156 4.98 2.02 -0.96
N SER A 157 3.96 1.75 -1.77
CA SER A 157 2.61 2.32 -1.58
C SER A 157 1.55 1.24 -1.45
N LEU A 158 0.67 1.39 -0.46
CA LEU A 158 -0.40 0.44 -0.13
C LEU A 158 -1.74 1.17 0.01
N GLY A 159 -2.78 0.69 -0.67
CA GLY A 159 -4.16 1.09 -0.39
C GLY A 159 -5.09 1.20 -1.60
N GLY A 160 -5.90 2.26 -1.69
CA GLY A 160 -6.94 2.36 -2.73
C GLY A 160 -6.36 2.72 -4.10
N GLY A 161 -5.64 3.83 -4.15
CA GLY A 161 -4.88 4.28 -5.30
C GLY A 161 -3.44 4.61 -4.91
N GLY A 162 -2.47 4.33 -5.78
CA GLY A 162 -1.10 4.70 -5.46
C GLY A 162 -0.12 4.72 -6.62
N ALA A 163 0.96 5.46 -6.42
CA ALA A 163 2.07 5.56 -7.37
C ALA A 163 3.41 5.27 -6.70
N GLY A 164 4.33 4.59 -7.39
CA GLY A 164 5.58 4.20 -6.77
C GLY A 164 6.44 3.16 -7.47
N ILE A 165 7.43 2.63 -6.75
CA ILE A 165 8.24 1.51 -7.24
C ILE A 165 7.52 0.18 -6.95
N TYR A 166 7.10 -0.04 -5.70
CA TYR A 166 6.31 -1.19 -5.25
C TYR A 166 4.93 -0.71 -4.84
N VAL A 167 3.90 -1.04 -5.62
CA VAL A 167 2.53 -0.53 -5.40
C VAL A 167 1.59 -1.71 -5.16
N CYS A 168 0.93 -1.77 -4.02
CA CYS A 168 -0.15 -2.71 -3.74
C CYS A 168 -1.45 -1.93 -3.56
N ALA A 169 -2.20 -1.75 -4.65
CA ALA A 169 -3.41 -0.95 -4.63
C ALA A 169 -4.47 -1.43 -5.63
N GLU A 170 -5.74 -1.09 -5.38
CA GLU A 170 -6.82 -1.38 -6.34
C GLU A 170 -6.55 -0.70 -7.69
N ARG A 171 -6.02 0.53 -7.68
CA ARG A 171 -5.50 1.23 -8.87
C ARG A 171 -4.09 1.74 -8.63
N GLY A 172 -3.09 1.03 -9.13
CA GLY A 172 -1.67 1.35 -8.92
C GLY A 172 -0.91 1.65 -10.20
N ALA A 173 -0.08 2.68 -10.19
CA ALA A 173 0.84 3.00 -11.29
C ALA A 173 2.30 2.99 -10.79
N GLY A 174 3.13 2.10 -11.32
CA GLY A 174 4.49 1.95 -10.82
C GLY A 174 5.36 0.97 -11.58
N ARG A 175 6.59 0.77 -11.11
CA ARG A 175 7.52 -0.20 -11.73
C ARG A 175 7.10 -1.64 -11.45
N TYR A 176 6.74 -1.95 -10.21
CA TYR A 176 6.23 -3.24 -9.74
C TYR A 176 4.89 -3.03 -9.03
N VAL A 177 3.82 -3.53 -9.64
CA VAL A 177 2.44 -3.32 -9.21
C VAL A 177 1.80 -4.66 -8.85
N PHE A 178 1.15 -4.69 -7.70
CA PHE A 178 0.27 -5.75 -7.24
C PHE A 178 -1.16 -5.19 -7.08
N SER A 179 -1.91 -5.29 -8.16
CA SER A 179 -3.24 -4.71 -8.33
C SER A 179 -4.18 -5.73 -8.97
N VAL A 180 -5.47 -5.40 -9.00
CA VAL A 180 -6.48 -6.16 -9.78
C VAL A 180 -6.10 -6.20 -11.26
N GLN A 181 -5.48 -5.12 -11.76
CA GLN A 181 -5.20 -4.96 -13.18
C GLN A 181 -3.79 -5.38 -13.60
N ARG A 182 -2.84 -5.46 -12.67
CA ARG A 182 -1.44 -5.76 -12.98
C ARG A 182 -0.79 -6.45 -11.79
N GLN A 183 -0.15 -7.59 -12.05
CA GLN A 183 0.54 -8.40 -11.05
C GLN A 183 1.94 -8.72 -11.56
N ASP A 184 2.93 -7.97 -11.10
CA ASP A 184 4.33 -8.27 -11.38
C ASP A 184 4.88 -9.27 -10.35
N ASP A 185 5.60 -10.28 -10.80
CA ASP A 185 6.14 -11.35 -9.94
C ASP A 185 6.94 -10.81 -8.75
N ARG A 186 7.78 -9.78 -8.98
CA ARG A 186 8.56 -9.12 -7.93
C ARG A 186 7.70 -8.41 -6.89
N ALA A 187 6.56 -7.83 -7.29
CA ALA A 187 5.63 -7.21 -6.35
C ALA A 187 4.89 -8.29 -5.55
N VAL A 188 4.44 -9.36 -6.23
CA VAL A 188 3.77 -10.50 -5.59
C VAL A 188 4.67 -11.14 -4.53
N GLU A 189 5.92 -11.45 -4.87
CA GLU A 189 6.88 -12.03 -3.93
C GLU A 189 7.11 -11.11 -2.72
N PHE A 190 7.35 -9.83 -2.97
CA PHE A 190 7.55 -8.84 -1.91
C PHE A 190 6.34 -8.75 -0.98
N PHE A 191 5.13 -8.53 -1.51
CA PHE A 191 3.94 -8.34 -0.69
C PHE A 191 3.46 -9.63 -0.04
N THR A 192 3.57 -10.79 -0.70
CA THR A 192 3.16 -12.07 -0.09
C THR A 192 4.12 -12.56 0.97
N ARG A 193 5.39 -12.11 0.96
CA ARG A 193 6.34 -12.32 2.05
C ARG A 193 5.89 -11.61 3.33
N TRP A 194 5.38 -10.39 3.22
CA TRP A 194 4.93 -9.58 4.36
C TRP A 194 3.44 -9.77 4.72
N LEU A 195 2.59 -10.05 3.75
CA LEU A 195 1.13 -10.20 3.87
C LEU A 195 0.70 -11.58 3.31
N PRO A 196 0.92 -12.68 4.05
CA PRO A 196 0.70 -14.03 3.54
C PRO A 196 -0.75 -14.33 3.14
N ARG A 197 -1.74 -13.62 3.69
CA ARG A 197 -3.16 -13.81 3.28
C ARG A 197 -3.45 -13.33 1.87
N LEU A 198 -2.62 -12.45 1.30
CA LEU A 198 -2.74 -12.05 -0.11
C LEU A 198 -2.51 -13.24 -1.06
N LYS A 199 -1.81 -14.30 -0.62
CA LYS A 199 -1.63 -15.52 -1.42
C LYS A 199 -2.95 -16.20 -1.78
N LYS A 200 -3.99 -16.05 -0.96
CA LYS A 200 -5.32 -16.61 -1.25
C LYS A 200 -6.02 -15.93 -2.43
N ALA A 201 -5.63 -14.69 -2.75
CA ALA A 201 -6.14 -13.97 -3.90
C ALA A 201 -5.49 -14.42 -5.22
N LEU A 202 -4.33 -15.08 -5.13
CA LEU A 202 -3.63 -15.67 -6.26
C LEU A 202 -4.19 -17.09 -6.44
N ALA A 203 -5.06 -17.29 -7.43
CA ALA A 203 -5.43 -18.64 -7.83
C ALA A 203 -4.18 -19.28 -8.48
N GLN A 204 -3.73 -20.42 -7.95
CA GLN A 204 -2.46 -21.07 -8.31
C GLN A 204 -2.40 -21.54 -9.79
N PRO A 205 -1.22 -21.97 -10.29
CA PRO A 205 0.07 -21.31 -10.31
C PRO A 205 0.17 -20.40 -11.56
N LEU A 206 1.15 -19.49 -11.62
CA LEU A 206 1.48 -18.85 -12.90
C LEU A 206 1.78 -19.94 -13.95
N PRO A 207 1.30 -19.82 -15.21
CA PRO A 207 1.94 -20.55 -16.29
C PRO A 207 3.42 -20.17 -16.27
N VAL A 208 4.31 -21.18 -16.17
CA VAL A 208 5.76 -20.98 -16.15
C VAL A 208 6.18 -20.35 -17.47
N VAL A 209 6.26 -19.03 -17.52
CA VAL A 209 6.93 -18.32 -18.61
C VAL A 209 8.41 -18.32 -18.26
N ARG A 210 9.17 -19.21 -18.88
CA ARG A 210 10.64 -19.08 -18.89
C ARG A 210 10.98 -17.76 -19.57
N ILE A 211 11.36 -16.78 -18.77
CA ILE A 211 12.01 -15.57 -19.28
C ILE A 211 13.43 -15.99 -19.65
N ASP A 212 13.62 -16.40 -20.89
CA ASP A 212 14.94 -16.34 -21.50
C ASP A 212 15.29 -14.85 -21.60
N SER A 213 15.92 -14.33 -20.55
CA SER A 213 16.41 -12.96 -20.52
C SER A 213 17.61 -12.90 -21.46
N PRO A 214 17.60 -12.15 -22.57
CA PRO A 214 18.84 -11.83 -23.23
C PRO A 214 19.65 -10.98 -22.25
N ARG A 215 20.80 -11.52 -21.83
CA ARG A 215 21.84 -10.76 -21.14
C ARG A 215 22.18 -9.54 -21.98
N ILE A 216 21.97 -8.36 -21.41
CA ILE A 216 22.69 -7.14 -21.76
C ILE A 216 23.60 -6.86 -20.57
#